data_AF-A0A963VAH4-F1
#
_entry.id   AF-A0A963VAH4-F1
#
_cell.length_a   1.000
_cell.length_b   1.000
_cell.length_c   1.000
_cell.angle_alpha   90.00
_cell.angle_beta   90.00
_cell.angle_gamma   90.00
#
_symmetry.space_group_name_H-M   'P 1'
#
loop_
_entity.id
_entity.type
_entity.pdbx_description
1 polymer ?
#
loop_
_entity_poly.entity_id
_entity_poly.type
_entity_poly.pdbx_seq_one_letter_code
_entity_poly.pdbx_strand_id
1 'polypeptide(L)'
;SAPQIRTHIGGGSGIITGTFTPEETNNLAVLLRAGALPAKMEFLEERTVGPELGQDSIDAGRVAAIVGTVAVVVLMIASYGLFGVFASVALGLNLSMLFAILSAMGATLTL
;
A
#
# COMPACT_ATOMS: atom_id res chain seq x y z
N SER A 1 3.25 32.35 10.65
CA SER A 1 2.35 33.32 11.32
C SER A 1 2.35 33.02 12.81
N ALA A 2 2.70 33.96 13.68
CA ALA A 2 2.69 33.72 15.13
C ALA A 2 1.23 33.62 15.63
N PRO A 3 0.80 32.49 16.23
CA PRO A 3 -0.56 32.35 16.75
C PRO A 3 -0.77 33.22 17.99
N GLN A 4 -1.91 33.90 18.05
CA GLN A 4 -2.29 34.77 19.18
C GLN A 4 -2.98 33.92 20.25
N ILE A 5 -2.58 34.08 21.52
CA ILE A 5 -3.21 33.38 22.65
C ILE A 5 -4.54 34.07 22.96
N ARG A 6 -5.67 33.41 22.66
CA ARG A 6 -7.02 33.99 22.82
C ARG A 6 -7.72 33.55 24.11
N THR A 7 -7.28 32.46 24.75
CA THR A 7 -7.87 31.90 25.97
C THR A 7 -6.78 31.35 26.90
N HIS A 8 -7.08 31.29 28.20
CA HIS A 8 -6.17 30.75 29.21
C HIS A 8 -5.95 29.24 29.01
N ILE A 9 -4.70 28.82 28.85
CA ILE A 9 -4.30 27.42 28.61
C ILE A 9 -4.00 26.75 29.96
N GLY A 10 -5.04 26.27 30.65
CA GLY A 10 -4.91 25.55 31.93
C GLY A 10 -4.87 24.03 31.81
N GLY A 11 -5.30 23.47 30.67
CA GLY A 11 -5.53 22.02 30.49
C GLY A 11 -4.57 21.31 29.54
N GLY A 12 -3.44 21.93 29.16
CA GLY A 12 -2.46 21.32 28.25
C GLY A 12 -2.89 21.22 26.79
N SER A 13 -4.00 21.82 26.39
CA SER A 13 -4.49 21.87 25.00
C SER A 13 -4.57 23.31 24.49
N GLY A 14 -4.15 23.53 23.24
CA GLY A 14 -4.19 24.83 22.56
C GLY A 14 -4.87 24.70 21.20
N ILE A 15 -5.55 25.77 20.77
CA ILE A 15 -6.24 25.81 19.47
C ILE A 15 -5.54 26.83 18.58
N ILE A 16 -5.06 26.38 17.42
CA ILE A 16 -4.52 27.26 16.37
C ILE A 16 -5.70 27.64 15.46
N THR A 17 -5.95 28.94 15.30
CA THR A 17 -7.04 29.47 14.44
C THR A 17 -6.45 30.25 13.27
N GLY A 18 -7.02 30.05 12.08
CA GLY A 18 -6.59 30.68 10.84
C GLY A 18 -7.51 30.28 9.68
N THR A 19 -7.28 30.84 8.50
CA THR A 19 -7.97 30.46 7.26
C THR A 19 -7.22 29.28 6.65
N PHE A 20 -7.68 28.05 6.96
CA PHE A 20 -7.12 26.82 6.40
C PHE A 20 -8.22 26.02 5.71
N THR A 21 -7.86 25.32 4.66
CA THR A 21 -8.70 24.26 4.09
C THR A 21 -8.68 23.01 4.98
N PRO A 22 -9.66 22.10 4.85
CA PRO A 22 -9.68 20.84 5.62
C PRO A 22 -8.41 20.00 5.43
N GLU A 23 -7.84 20.03 4.23
CA GLU A 23 -6.64 19.27 3.86
C GLU A 23 -5.37 19.85 4.50
N GLU A 24 -5.22 21.18 4.48
CA GLU A 24 -4.11 21.87 5.14
C GLU A 24 -4.14 21.69 6.66
N THR A 25 -5.33 21.67 7.27
CA THR A 25 -5.50 21.45 8.71
C THR A 25 -5.04 20.05 9.12
N ASN A 26 -5.38 19.03 8.30
CA ASN A 26 -4.97 17.65 8.55
C ASN A 26 -3.44 17.51 8.43
N ASN A 27 -2.86 18.07 7.37
CA ASN A 27 -1.41 18.03 7.17
C ASN A 27 -0.66 18.75 8.30
N LEU A 28 -1.13 19.93 8.73
CA LEU A 28 -0.56 20.64 9.88
C LEU A 28 -0.67 19.82 11.17
N ALA A 29 -1.79 19.12 11.40
CA ALA A 29 -1.96 18.25 12.56
C ALA A 29 -1.05 17.01 12.51
N VAL A 30 -0.73 16.50 11.32
CA VAL A 30 0.25 15.42 11.12
C VAL A 30 1.66 15.92 11.42
N LEU A 31 2.06 17.07 10.86
CA LEU A 31 3.38 17.67 11.10
C LEU A 31 3.62 18.00 12.57
N LEU A 32 2.62 18.54 13.27
CA LEU A 32 2.72 18.83 14.70
C LEU A 32 2.80 17.55 15.56
N ARG A 33 2.13 16.46 15.14
CA ARG A 33 2.21 15.14 15.81
C ARG A 33 3.54 14.43 15.56
N ALA A 34 4.14 14.61 14.37
CA ALA A 34 5.44 14.06 14.04
C ALA A 34 6.59 14.67 14.88
N GLY A 35 6.36 15.84 15.48
CA GLY A 35 7.33 16.53 16.32
C GLY A 35 8.45 17.20 15.51
N ALA A 36 9.19 18.10 16.16
CA ALA A 36 10.36 18.71 15.52
C ALA A 36 11.46 17.66 15.38
N LEU A 37 11.97 17.44 14.17
CA LEU A 37 13.09 16.52 13.95
C LEU A 37 14.29 16.97 14.80
N PRO A 38 14.78 16.14 15.75
CA PRO A 38 15.77 16.56 16.75
C PRO A 38 17.20 16.72 16.22
N ALA A 39 17.46 16.44 14.94
CA ALA A 39 18.78 16.56 14.33
C ALA A 39 18.67 17.02 12.86
N LYS A 40 19.65 17.82 12.41
CA LYS A 40 19.82 18.10 10.98
C LYS A 40 20.18 16.79 10.29
N MET A 41 19.24 16.22 9.53
CA MET A 41 19.54 15.06 8.69
C MET A 41 20.42 15.53 7.53
N GLU A 42 21.68 15.11 7.54
CA GLU A 42 22.48 15.11 6.31
C GLU A 42 21.98 13.94 5.45
N PHE A 43 21.46 14.26 4.27
CA PHE A 43 21.06 13.26 3.27
C PHE A 43 22.33 12.56 2.77
N LEU A 44 22.71 11.45 3.40
CA LEU A 44 23.98 10.78 3.12
C LEU A 44 23.95 10.02 1.78
N GLU A 45 22.80 9.51 1.37
CA GLU A 45 22.56 8.91 0.05
C GLU A 45 21.04 8.74 -0.16
N GLU A 46 20.48 9.40 -1.16
CA GLU A 46 19.14 9.06 -1.67
C GLU A 46 19.31 7.97 -2.72
N ARG A 47 19.09 6.71 -2.33
CA ARG A 47 18.97 5.61 -3.28
C ARG A 47 17.57 5.66 -3.89
N THR A 48 17.40 6.51 -4.91
CA THR A 48 16.22 6.43 -5.78
C THR A 48 16.29 5.08 -6.50
N VAL A 49 15.49 4.12 -6.03
CA VAL A 49 15.31 2.85 -6.74
C VAL A 49 14.61 3.20 -8.05
N GLY A 50 15.37 3.22 -9.14
CA GLY A 50 14.84 3.54 -10.45
C GLY A 50 13.73 2.54 -10.82
N PRO A 51 12.70 2.98 -11.57
CA PRO A 51 11.57 2.14 -11.95
C PRO A 51 11.98 0.87 -12.72
N GLU A 52 13.20 0.81 -13.26
CA GLU A 52 13.76 -0.37 -13.93
C GLU A 52 13.87 -1.60 -13.01
N LEU A 53 14.31 -1.46 -11.75
CA LEU A 53 14.39 -2.60 -10.81
C LEU A 53 13.00 -3.15 -10.43
N GLY A 54 11.99 -2.27 -10.42
CA GLY A 54 10.60 -2.65 -10.23
C GLY A 54 10.03 -3.35 -11.46
N GLN A 55 10.32 -2.85 -12.66
CA GLN A 55 9.85 -3.46 -13.92
C GLN A 55 10.41 -4.87 -14.12
N ASP A 56 11.70 -5.08 -13.89
CA ASP A 56 12.31 -6.42 -13.98
C ASP A 56 11.64 -7.42 -13.02
N SER A 57 11.31 -6.98 -11.81
CA SER A 57 10.63 -7.81 -10.81
C SER A 57 9.19 -8.14 -11.22
N ILE A 58 8.48 -7.19 -11.83
CA ILE A 58 7.12 -7.38 -12.35
C ILE A 58 7.12 -8.35 -13.53
N ASP A 59 8.07 -8.20 -14.46
CA ASP A 59 8.16 -9.05 -15.65
C ASP A 59 8.55 -10.48 -15.28
N ALA A 60 9.56 -10.65 -14.41
CA ALA A 60 9.92 -11.96 -13.88
C ALA A 60 8.76 -12.60 -13.10
N GLY A 61 8.06 -11.82 -12.27
CA GLY A 61 6.88 -12.25 -11.53
C GLY A 61 5.74 -12.70 -12.46
N ARG A 62 5.50 -11.99 -13.56
CA ARG A 62 4.48 -12.35 -14.55
C ARG A 62 4.79 -13.68 -15.23
N VAL A 63 6.04 -13.89 -15.65
CA VAL A 63 6.46 -15.15 -16.26
C VAL A 63 6.34 -16.30 -15.26
N ALA A 64 6.81 -16.10 -14.02
CA ALA A 64 6.70 -17.09 -12.95
C ALA A 64 5.24 -17.46 -12.65
N ALA A 65 4.33 -16.48 -12.59
CA ALA A 65 2.91 -16.69 -12.33
C ALA A 65 2.23 -17.52 -13.45
N ILE A 66 2.55 -17.24 -14.72
CA ILE A 66 2.00 -17.99 -15.86
C ILE A 66 2.50 -19.43 -15.83
N VAL A 67 3.82 -19.64 -15.70
CA VAL A 67 4.41 -20.98 -15.68
C VAL A 67 3.92 -21.78 -14.47
N GLY A 68 3.86 -21.15 -13.28
CA GLY A 68 3.36 -21.78 -12.06
C GLY A 68 1.91 -22.20 -12.17
N THR A 69 1.05 -21.32 -12.71
CA THR A 69 -0.39 -21.62 -12.88
C THR A 69 -0.60 -22.78 -13.85
N VAL A 70 0.10 -22.79 -14.98
CA VAL A 70 0.02 -23.89 -15.95
C VAL A 70 0.51 -25.20 -15.32
N ALA A 71 1.63 -25.17 -14.60
CA ALA A 71 2.16 -26.36 -13.92
C ALA A 71 1.18 -26.92 -12.89
N VAL A 72 0.54 -26.07 -12.08
CA VAL A 72 -0.47 -26.48 -11.10
C VAL A 72 -1.70 -27.09 -11.78
N VAL A 73 -2.21 -26.46 -12.85
CA VAL A 73 -3.38 -26.99 -13.58
C VAL A 73 -3.06 -28.35 -14.19
N VAL A 74 -1.90 -28.50 -14.83
CA VAL A 74 -1.47 -29.79 -15.40
C VAL A 74 -1.35 -30.86 -14.32
N LEU A 75 -0.72 -30.53 -13.19
CA LEU A 75 -0.58 -31.44 -12.06
C LEU A 75 -1.94 -31.84 -11.48
N MET A 76 -2.86 -30.89 -11.31
CA MET A 76 -4.21 -31.16 -10.83
C MET A 76 -4.98 -32.12 -11.74
N ILE A 77 -4.91 -31.92 -13.05
CA ILE A 77 -5.58 -32.80 -14.03
C ILE A 77 -4.90 -34.18 -14.05
N ALA A 78 -3.56 -34.24 -13.97
CA ALA A 78 -2.84 -35.50 -13.96
C ALA A 78 -3.10 -36.33 -12.68
N SER A 79 -3.19 -35.69 -11.52
CA SER A 79 -3.40 -36.36 -10.24
C SER A 79 -4.87 -36.69 -9.95
N TYR A 80 -5.81 -35.82 -10.34
CA TYR A 80 -7.23 -35.94 -9.97
C TYR A 80 -8.17 -36.19 -11.17
N GLY A 81 -7.65 -36.27 -12.39
CA GLY A 81 -8.43 -36.53 -13.60
C GLY A 81 -9.51 -35.47 -13.84
N LEU A 82 -10.75 -35.91 -14.05
CA LEU A 82 -11.91 -35.03 -14.29
C LEU A 82 -12.20 -34.11 -13.10
N PHE A 83 -12.00 -34.56 -11.86
CA PHE A 83 -12.16 -33.72 -10.67
C PHE A 83 -11.12 -32.60 -10.59
N GLY A 84 -9.93 -32.81 -11.18
CA GLY A 84 -8.89 -31.79 -11.30
C GLY A 84 -9.32 -30.59 -12.12
N VAL A 85 -10.17 -30.79 -13.14
CA VAL A 85 -10.73 -29.70 -13.95
C VAL A 85 -11.67 -28.82 -13.13
N PHE A 86 -12.60 -29.43 -12.39
CA PHE A 86 -13.51 -28.69 -11.51
C PHE A 86 -12.77 -27.90 -10.43
N ALA A 87 -11.74 -28.51 -9.82
CA ALA A 87 -10.91 -27.83 -8.85
C ALA A 87 -10.10 -26.67 -9.45
N SER A 88 -9.61 -26.81 -10.70
CA SER A 88 -8.92 -25.72 -11.41
C SER A 88 -9.85 -24.54 -11.71
N VAL A 89 -11.12 -24.81 -12.06
CA VAL A 89 -12.14 -23.76 -12.23
C VAL A 89 -12.45 -23.07 -10.90
N ALA A 90 -12.60 -23.84 -9.82
CA ALA A 90 -12.82 -23.29 -8.49
C ALA A 90 -11.64 -22.41 -8.03
N LEU A 91 -10.41 -22.83 -8.31
CA LEU A 91 -9.20 -22.06 -8.04
C LEU A 91 -9.21 -20.73 -8.79
N GLY A 92 -9.51 -20.74 -10.10
CA GLY A 92 -9.62 -19.51 -10.89
C GLY A 92 -10.69 -18.56 -10.38
N LEU A 93 -11.85 -19.10 -9.98
CA LEU A 93 -12.94 -18.30 -9.41
C LEU A 93 -12.54 -17.70 -8.05
N ASN A 94 -11.84 -18.47 -7.20
CA ASN A 94 -11.32 -17.97 -5.93
C ASN A 94 -10.32 -16.82 -6.12
N LEU A 95 -9.36 -16.96 -7.04
CA LEU A 95 -8.42 -15.89 -7.40
C LEU A 95 -9.15 -14.64 -7.91
N SER A 96 -10.14 -14.79 -8.79
CA SER A 96 -10.92 -13.65 -9.29
C SER A 96 -11.65 -12.91 -8.17
N MET A 97 -12.18 -13.64 -7.18
CA MET A 97 -12.89 -13.07 -6.05
C MET A 97 -11.94 -12.32 -5.12
N LEU A 98 -10.74 -12.86 -4.87
CA LEU A 98 -9.70 -12.16 -4.11
C LEU A 98 -9.31 -10.84 -4.77
N PHE A 99 -9.05 -10.83 -6.08
CA PHE A 99 -8.74 -9.60 -6.80
C PHE A 99 -9.89 -8.60 -6.82
N ALA A 100 -11.14 -9.07 -6.97
CA ALA A 100 -12.31 -8.22 -6.94
C ALA A 100 -12.46 -7.50 -5.58
N ILE A 101 -12.27 -8.24 -4.48
CA ILE A 101 -12.34 -7.66 -3.12
C ILE A 101 -11.19 -6.69 -2.88
N LEU A 102 -9.97 -7.07 -3.26
CA LEU A 102 -8.79 -6.21 -3.12
C LEU A 102 -8.96 -4.89 -3.88
N SER A 103 -9.48 -4.97 -5.12
CA SER A 103 -9.79 -3.82 -5.95
C SER A 103 -10.91 -2.96 -5.39
N ALA A 104 -11.96 -3.57 -4.82
CA ALA A 104 -13.07 -2.83 -4.22
C ALA A 104 -12.65 -2.05 -2.96
N MET A 105 -11.67 -2.59 -2.21
CA MET A 105 -11.12 -1.95 -1.01
C MET A 105 -10.01 -0.92 -1.32
N GLY A 106 -9.53 -0.84 -2.57
CA GLY A 106 -8.39 0.00 -2.93
C GLY A 106 -7.07 -0.46 -2.30
N ALA A 107 -6.97 -1.73 -1.92
CA ALA A 107 -5.77 -2.28 -1.31
C ALA A 107 -4.69 -2.50 -2.39
N THR A 108 -3.46 -2.08 -2.10
CA THR A 108 -2.33 -2.22 -3.02
C THR A 108 -1.71 -3.61 -2.87
N LEU A 109 -1.47 -4.31 -3.98
CA LEU A 109 -0.76 -5.57 -3.99
C LEU A 109 0.74 -5.29 -3.87
N THR A 110 1.35 -5.65 -2.74
CA THR A 110 2.79 -5.50 -2.49
C THR A 110 3.49 -6.83 -2.70
N LEU A 111 4.71 -6.80 -3.26
CA LEU A 111 5.60 -7.96 -3.37
C LEU A 111 6.29 -8.28 -2.05
#